data_AF-A0A2I3G1W9-F1
#
_entry.id   AF-A0A2I3G1W9-F1
#
_cell.length_a   1.000
_cell.length_b   1.000
_cell.length_c   1.000
_cell.angle_alpha   90.00
_cell.angle_beta   90.00
_cell.angle_gamma   90.00
#
_symmetry.space_group_name_H-M   'P 1'
#
loop_
_entity.id
_entity.type
_entity.pdbx_description
1 polymer ?
#
loop_
_entity_poly.entity_id
_entity_poly.type
_entity_poly.pdbx_seq_one_letter_code
_entity_poly.pdbx_strand_id
1 'polypeptide(L)'
;MAAANPWGPASAPNGAGLVLGHFIASGMVSQEMLNMSKKTASCFVNFTRLQQITNIQAEIYQKNLEIELLKLEKDTADVVHPFFLEMRSCYVAQAGLEFMASILLVQSPKTLRLQLRSVILCKA
;
A
#
# COMPACT_ATOMS: atom_id res chain seq x y z
N MET A 1 -28.11 42.52 14.77
CA MET A 1 -28.79 41.55 13.89
C MET A 1 -27.76 40.54 13.42
N ALA A 2 -27.98 39.25 13.63
CA ALA A 2 -27.10 38.20 13.12
C ALA A 2 -27.30 38.08 11.61
N ALA A 3 -26.21 38.18 10.84
CA ALA A 3 -26.27 37.96 9.41
C ALA A 3 -26.70 36.51 9.15
N ALA A 4 -27.74 36.33 8.34
CA ALA A 4 -28.24 35.01 7.98
C ALA A 4 -27.12 34.18 7.31
N ASN A 5 -27.07 32.88 7.62
CA ASN A 5 -26.08 31.96 7.07
C ASN A 5 -26.12 32.01 5.52
N PRO A 6 -25.04 32.43 4.85
CA PRO A 6 -25.00 32.51 3.38
C PRO A 6 -25.12 31.15 2.69
N TRP A 7 -24.98 30.05 3.43
CA TRP A 7 -25.08 28.67 2.93
C TRP A 7 -26.36 27.94 3.34
N GLY A 8 -27.30 28.64 4.00
CA GLY A 8 -28.62 28.08 4.30
C GLY A 8 -29.51 28.04 3.05
N PRO A 9 -30.53 27.16 2.98
CA PRO A 9 -31.55 27.25 1.95
C PRO A 9 -32.18 28.64 1.98
N ALA A 10 -32.10 29.40 0.88
CA ALA A 10 -32.67 30.73 0.81
C ALA A 10 -34.21 30.63 0.82
N SER A 11 -34.84 30.87 1.97
CA SER A 11 -36.30 30.81 2.14
C SER A 11 -37.05 31.97 1.45
N ALA A 12 -36.35 32.97 0.92
CA ALA A 12 -36.93 34.09 0.19
C ALA A 12 -36.01 34.52 -0.97
N PRO A 13 -36.55 35.10 -2.06
CA PRO A 13 -35.73 35.68 -3.11
C PRO A 13 -34.79 36.72 -2.51
N ASN A 14 -33.47 36.53 -2.68
CA ASN A 14 -32.50 37.54 -2.28
C ASN A 14 -32.69 38.82 -3.13
N GLY A 15 -32.14 39.95 -2.69
CA GLY A 15 -32.31 41.23 -3.39
C GLY A 15 -31.93 41.19 -4.88
N ALA A 16 -30.92 40.40 -5.24
CA ALA A 16 -30.54 40.18 -6.64
C ALA A 16 -31.63 39.41 -7.41
N GLY A 17 -32.27 38.42 -6.79
CA GLY A 17 -33.39 37.68 -7.35
C GLY A 17 -34.63 38.56 -7.61
N LEU A 18 -34.91 39.51 -6.73
CA LEU A 18 -36.00 40.49 -6.92
C LEU A 18 -35.72 41.43 -8.09
N VAL A 19 -34.48 41.94 -8.20
CA VAL A 19 -34.06 42.80 -9.32
C VAL A 19 -34.10 42.04 -10.65
N LEU A 20 -33.64 40.78 -10.67
CA LEU A 20 -33.77 39.92 -11.85
C LEU A 20 -35.24 39.71 -12.24
N GLY A 21 -36.10 39.44 -11.27
CA GLY A 21 -37.54 39.29 -11.49
C GLY A 21 -38.17 40.51 -12.15
N HIS A 22 -37.76 41.72 -11.73
CA HIS A 22 -38.22 42.97 -12.35
C HIS A 22 -37.77 43.09 -13.82
N PHE A 23 -36.53 42.73 -14.14
CA PHE A 23 -36.03 42.78 -15.53
C PHE A 23 -36.71 41.75 -16.45
N ILE A 24 -37.11 40.60 -15.90
CA ILE A 24 -37.93 39.62 -16.63
C ILE A 24 -39.32 40.20 -16.87
N ALA A 25 -39.96 40.75 -15.83
CA ALA A 25 -41.30 41.32 -15.92
C ALA A 25 -41.36 42.53 -16.87
N SER A 26 -40.29 43.33 -16.94
CA SER A 26 -40.19 44.46 -17.85
C SER A 26 -39.83 44.07 -19.30
N GLY A 27 -39.67 42.78 -19.59
CA GLY A 27 -39.28 42.27 -20.91
C GLY A 27 -37.85 42.62 -21.34
N MET A 28 -37.04 43.18 -20.44
CA MET A 28 -35.67 43.63 -20.74
C MET A 28 -34.70 42.44 -20.80
N VAL A 29 -35.04 41.33 -20.12
CA VAL A 29 -34.31 40.06 -20.15
C VAL A 29 -35.32 38.92 -20.27
N SER A 30 -35.12 37.96 -21.18
CA SER A 30 -35.98 36.77 -21.27
C SER A 30 -35.48 35.63 -20.36
N GLN A 31 -36.39 34.77 -19.93
CA GLN A 31 -36.04 33.57 -19.16
C GLN A 31 -35.11 32.64 -19.96
N GLU A 32 -35.25 32.59 -21.29
CA GLU A 32 -34.36 31.83 -22.18
C GLU A 32 -32.93 32.37 -22.18
N MET A 33 -32.75 33.70 -22.18
CA MET A 33 -31.43 34.33 -22.07
C MET A 33 -30.74 33.98 -20.74
N LEU A 34 -31.49 33.95 -19.63
CA LEU A 34 -30.97 33.52 -18.32
C LEU A 34 -30.66 32.03 -18.28
N ASN A 35 -31.49 31.20 -18.92
CA ASN A 35 -31.26 29.76 -18.99
C ASN A 35 -30.03 29.42 -19.85
N MET A 36 -29.71 30.20 -20.89
CA MET A 36 -28.49 30.05 -21.68
C MET A 36 -27.23 30.49 -20.94
N SER A 37 -27.32 31.47 -20.03
CA SER A 37 -26.17 31.92 -19.22
C SER A 37 -25.78 30.90 -18.14
N LYS A 38 -26.61 29.89 -17.91
CA LYS A 38 -26.41 28.74 -17.00
C LYS A 38 -25.34 27.77 -17.51
N LYS A 39 -24.27 28.30 -18.13
CA LYS A 39 -23.09 27.53 -18.51
C LYS A 39 -22.43 27.07 -17.22
N THR A 40 -22.68 25.82 -16.84
CA THR A 40 -22.05 25.12 -15.72
C THR A 40 -20.59 24.86 -16.04
N ALA A 41 -19.78 25.91 -16.12
CA ALA A 41 -18.34 25.75 -16.03
C ALA A 41 -18.04 25.26 -14.62
N SER A 42 -17.38 24.10 -14.52
CA SER A 42 -16.90 23.59 -13.23
C SER A 42 -16.06 24.68 -12.55
N CYS A 43 -16.55 25.21 -11.42
CA CYS A 43 -15.96 26.34 -10.72
C CYS A 43 -14.56 26.03 -10.13
N PHE A 44 -14.11 24.77 -10.19
CA PHE A 44 -12.93 24.29 -9.47
C PHE A 44 -12.07 23.28 -10.24
N VAL A 45 -12.01 23.38 -11.58
CA VAL A 45 -11.15 22.49 -12.40
C VAL A 45 -9.69 22.55 -11.94
N ASN A 46 -9.20 23.73 -11.58
CA ASN A 46 -7.83 23.92 -11.08
C ASN A 46 -7.57 23.20 -9.75
N PHE A 47 -8.54 23.23 -8.82
CA PHE A 47 -8.41 22.51 -7.55
C PHE A 47 -8.44 21.00 -7.75
N THR A 48 -9.34 20.52 -8.62
CA THR A 48 -9.41 19.09 -8.97
C THR A 48 -8.09 18.62 -9.57
N ARG A 49 -7.52 19.42 -10.48
CA ARG A 49 -6.21 19.15 -11.09
C ARG A 49 -5.08 19.17 -10.06
N LEU A 50 -5.06 20.16 -9.17
CA LEU A 50 -4.06 20.25 -8.11
C LEU A 50 -4.13 19.02 -7.19
N GLN A 51 -5.33 18.62 -6.78
CA GLN A 51 -5.54 17.43 -5.96
C GLN A 51 -5.02 16.16 -6.63
N GLN A 52 -5.28 15.99 -7.93
CA GLN A 52 -4.77 14.86 -8.70
C GLN A 52 -3.24 14.85 -8.76
N ILE A 53 -2.61 16.00 -9.00
CA ILE A 53 -1.15 16.13 -9.01
C ILE A 53 -0.56 15.74 -7.65
N THR A 54 -1.13 16.27 -6.56
CA THR A 54 -0.68 15.96 -5.20
C THR A 54 -0.81 14.47 -4.89
N ASN A 55 -1.93 13.85 -5.27
CA ASN A 55 -2.12 12.41 -5.09
C ASN A 55 -1.07 11.59 -5.85
N ILE A 56 -0.82 11.92 -7.12
CA ILE A 56 0.19 11.23 -7.94
C ILE A 56 1.58 11.41 -7.32
N GLN A 57 1.92 12.60 -6.82
CA GLN A 57 3.21 12.85 -6.15
C GLN A 57 3.37 12.00 -4.88
N ALA A 58 2.31 11.87 -4.09
CA ALA A 58 2.34 11.02 -2.89
C ALA A 58 2.53 9.53 -3.26
N GLU A 59 1.89 9.07 -4.33
CA GLU A 59 2.05 7.70 -4.83
C GLU A 59 3.48 7.45 -5.33
N ILE A 60 4.07 8.38 -6.09
CA ILE A 60 5.47 8.31 -6.53
C ILE A 60 6.41 8.22 -5.33
N TYR A 61 6.20 9.07 -4.32
CA TYR A 61 7.02 9.06 -3.11
C TYR A 61 6.94 7.72 -2.37
N GLN A 62 5.73 7.18 -2.19
CA GLN A 62 5.53 5.87 -1.59
C GLN A 62 6.24 4.76 -2.37
N LYS A 63 6.12 4.76 -3.71
CA LYS A 63 6.76 3.76 -4.57
C LYS A 63 8.29 3.84 -4.54
N ASN A 64 8.86 5.05 -4.46
CA ASN A 64 10.30 5.22 -4.31
C ASN A 64 10.80 4.62 -2.99
N LEU A 65 10.08 4.82 -1.88
CA LEU A 65 10.43 4.22 -0.59
C LEU A 65 10.36 2.69 -0.65
N GLU A 66 9.33 2.12 -1.28
CA GLU A 66 9.20 0.67 -1.48
C GLU A 66 10.40 0.10 -2.27
N ILE A 67 10.84 0.81 -3.31
CA ILE A 67 12.03 0.45 -4.10
C ILE A 67 13.31 0.52 -3.26
N GLU A 68 13.49 1.56 -2.45
CA GLU A 68 14.66 1.70 -1.59
C GLU A 68 14.74 0.58 -0.55
N LEU A 69 13.59 0.20 0.03
CA LEU A 69 13.51 -0.93 0.96
C LEU A 69 13.93 -2.24 0.27
N LEU A 70 13.39 -2.51 -0.92
CA LEU A 70 13.74 -3.72 -1.68
C LEU A 70 15.21 -3.76 -2.08
N LYS A 71 15.80 -2.61 -2.42
CA LYS A 71 17.24 -2.51 -2.69
C LYS A 71 18.06 -2.83 -1.45
N LEU A 72 17.70 -2.24 -0.31
CA LEU A 72 18.38 -2.48 0.95
C LEU A 72 18.31 -3.96 1.36
N GLU A 73 17.14 -4.59 1.21
CA GLU A 73 16.97 -6.03 1.48
C GLU A 73 17.86 -6.87 0.57
N LYS A 74 17.84 -6.60 -0.73
CA LYS A 74 18.70 -7.29 -1.71
C LYS A 74 20.19 -7.11 -1.39
N ASP A 75 20.63 -5.88 -1.12
CA ASP A 75 22.05 -5.58 -0.85
C ASP A 75 22.52 -6.18 0.49
N THR A 76 21.59 -6.42 1.41
CA THR A 76 21.86 -7.05 2.71
C THR A 76 21.69 -8.59 2.68
N ALA A 77 20.98 -9.13 1.68
CA ALA A 77 20.73 -10.56 1.54
C ALA A 77 22.04 -11.38 1.46
N ASP A 78 23.05 -10.85 0.77
CA ASP A 78 24.37 -11.49 0.64
C ASP A 78 25.12 -11.64 1.98
N VAL A 79 24.79 -10.82 2.99
CA VAL A 79 25.39 -10.90 4.33
C VAL A 79 24.54 -11.78 5.25
N VAL A 80 23.23 -11.60 5.21
CA VAL A 80 22.31 -12.23 6.14
C VAL A 80 22.05 -13.69 5.78
N HIS A 81 21.97 -14.02 4.48
CA HIS A 81 21.65 -15.36 4.03
C HIS A 81 22.76 -16.38 4.33
N PRO A 82 24.05 -16.10 4.10
CA PRO A 82 25.13 -17.02 4.49
C PRO A 82 25.18 -17.24 5.99
N PHE A 83 24.97 -16.19 6.81
CA PHE A 83 24.93 -16.32 8.27
C PHE A 83 23.86 -17.29 8.74
N PHE A 84 22.62 -17.17 8.24
CA PHE A 84 21.55 -18.10 8.60
C PHE A 84 21.78 -19.52 8.06
N LEU A 85 22.36 -19.66 6.87
CA LEU A 85 22.73 -20.96 6.33
C LEU A 85 23.84 -21.64 7.15
N GLU A 86 24.85 -20.89 7.55
CA GLU A 86 25.98 -21.38 8.33
C GLU A 86 25.52 -21.77 9.73
N MET A 87 24.70 -20.93 10.38
CA MET A 87 24.07 -21.23 11.67
C MET A 87 23.23 -22.52 11.61
N ARG A 88 22.40 -22.66 10.57
CA ARG A 88 21.58 -23.86 10.38
C ARG A 88 22.42 -25.10 10.10
N SER A 89 23.47 -24.96 9.30
CA SER A 89 24.38 -26.07 8.98
C SER A 89 25.10 -26.57 10.23
N CYS A 90 25.56 -25.66 11.07
CA CYS A 90 26.20 -25.98 12.34
C CYS A 90 25.23 -26.70 13.30
N TYR A 91 23.98 -26.21 13.40
CA TYR A 91 22.94 -26.85 14.21
C TYR A 91 22.61 -28.28 13.73
N VAL A 92 22.44 -28.48 12.43
CA VAL A 92 22.17 -29.81 11.85
C VAL A 92 23.34 -30.76 12.08
N ALA A 93 24.59 -30.28 11.90
CA ALA A 93 25.78 -31.07 12.17
C ALA A 93 25.87 -31.47 13.65
N GLN A 94 25.60 -30.54 14.57
CA GLN A 94 25.60 -30.80 16.01
C GLN A 94 24.54 -31.83 16.40
N ALA A 95 23.29 -31.68 15.94
CA ALA A 95 22.22 -32.63 16.20
C ALA A 95 22.56 -34.03 15.67
N GLY A 96 23.19 -34.11 14.48
CA GLY A 96 23.68 -35.37 13.92
C GLY A 96 24.77 -36.03 14.78
N LEU A 97 25.73 -35.23 15.29
CA LEU A 97 26.78 -35.72 16.18
C LEU A 97 26.21 -36.24 17.51
N GLU A 98 25.27 -35.51 18.11
CA GLU A 98 24.59 -35.92 19.36
C GLU A 98 23.79 -37.22 19.17
N PHE A 99 23.08 -37.35 18.04
CA PHE A 99 22.37 -38.56 17.68
C PHE A 99 23.30 -39.77 17.52
N MET A 100 24.41 -39.58 16.80
CA MET A 100 25.43 -40.62 16.62
C MET A 100 26.07 -41.02 17.96
N ALA A 101 26.40 -40.06 18.82
CA ALA A 101 26.91 -40.33 20.15
C ALA A 101 25.92 -41.14 21.00
N SER A 102 24.63 -40.81 20.93
CA SER A 102 23.55 -41.53 21.63
C SER A 102 23.44 -42.97 21.16
N ILE A 103 23.51 -43.19 19.84
CA ILE A 103 23.49 -44.52 19.24
C ILE A 103 24.72 -45.34 19.66
N LEU A 104 25.91 -44.73 19.65
CA LEU A 104 27.15 -45.38 20.06
C LEU A 104 27.16 -45.77 21.54
N LEU A 105 26.50 -44.99 22.40
CA LEU A 105 26.37 -45.28 23.83
C LEU A 105 25.39 -46.43 24.12
N VAL A 106 24.38 -46.64 23.27
CA VAL A 106 23.29 -47.59 23.50
C VAL A 106 23.48 -48.92 22.76
N GLN A 107 24.16 -48.93 21.60
CA GLN A 107 24.27 -50.13 20.76
C GLN A 107 25.60 -50.88 20.91
N SER A 108 25.51 -52.22 20.89
CA SER A 108 26.71 -53.06 20.88
C SER A 108 27.53 -52.89 19.58
N PRO A 109 28.87 -53.01 19.63
CA PRO A 109 29.72 -52.89 18.44
C PRO A 109 29.35 -53.85 17.30
N LYS A 110 28.73 -55.00 17.62
CA LYS A 110 28.29 -56.01 16.65
C LYS A 110 27.03 -55.57 15.89
N THR A 111 26.07 -54.98 16.59
CA THR A 111 24.82 -54.46 16.01
C THR A 111 25.09 -53.30 15.06
N LEU A 112 25.97 -52.37 15.46
CA LEU A 112 26.38 -51.23 14.63
C LEU A 112 27.05 -51.67 13.31
N ARG A 113 27.92 -52.69 13.35
CA ARG A 113 28.58 -53.22 12.15
C ARG A 113 27.60 -53.83 11.15
N LEU A 114 26.55 -54.50 11.63
CA LEU A 114 25.53 -55.09 10.76
C LEU A 114 24.66 -54.01 10.11
N GLN A 115 24.25 -53.00 10.88
CA GLN A 115 23.46 -51.86 10.38
C GLN A 115 24.26 -50.99 9.38
N LEU A 116 25.54 -50.73 9.66
CA LEU A 116 26.39 -49.97 8.74
C LEU A 116 26.60 -50.72 7.41
N ARG A 117 26.79 -52.05 7.46
CA ARG A 117 26.87 -52.89 6.27
C ARG A 117 25.59 -52.85 5.44
N SER A 118 24.41 -52.90 6.07
CA SER A 118 23.14 -52.82 5.33
C SER A 118 22.90 -51.44 4.72
N VAL A 119 23.26 -50.35 5.40
CA VAL A 119 23.11 -48.99 4.87
C VAL A 119 24.05 -48.73 3.69
N ILE A 120 25.29 -49.23 3.74
CA ILE A 120 26.24 -49.11 2.62
C ILE A 120 25.78 -49.92 1.41
N LEU A 121 25.27 -51.14 1.60
CA LEU A 121 24.73 -51.95 0.50
C LEU A 121 23.46 -51.36 -0.13
N CYS A 122 22.65 -50.61 0.61
CA CYS A 122 21.43 -49.99 0.08
C CYS A 122 21.67 -48.64 -0.63
N LYS A 123 22.89 -48.08 -0.57
CA LYS A 123 23.25 -46.80 -1.21
C LYS A 123 24.12 -46.96 -2.46
N ALA A 124 24.53 -48.18 -2.81
CA ALA A 124 25.22 -48.54 -4.04
C ALA A 124 24.21 -49.08 -5.07
#